data_AF-A0A391PDU0-F1
#
_entry.id   AF-A0A391PDU0-F1
#
_cell.length_a   1.000
_cell.length_b   1.000
_cell.length_c   1.000
_cell.angle_alpha   90.00
_cell.angle_beta   90.00
_cell.angle_gamma   90.00
#
_symmetry.space_group_name_H-M   'P 1'
#
loop_
_entity.id
_entity.type
_entity.pdbx_description
1 polymer ?
#
loop_
_entity_poly.entity_id
_entity_poly.type
_entity_poly.pdbx_seq_one_letter_code
_entity_poly.pdbx_strand_id
1 'polypeptide(L)'
;MIEVRSKLLPPADRVSVCAQSALDYSWMDQADATKGVFITAEGLLMYLQPEESLGLIAECAKRFPGGRMMFDSPPALFARLVGRGMRTSLRYRVPPMPFTLSASQAARLVDTIPGIRQVHDVESPATRSRVLNAIMRTAQRFSLFDPVRPAMTLLEFG
;
A
#
# COMPACT_ATOMS: atom_id res chain seq x y z
N MET A 1 -3.28 18.22 -10.33
CA MET A 1 -4.25 17.11 -10.26
C MET A 1 -5.52 17.50 -9.51
N ILE A 2 -5.42 17.99 -8.26
CA ILE A 2 -6.59 18.37 -7.46
C ILE A 2 -7.49 19.41 -8.14
N GLU A 3 -6.92 20.46 -8.71
CA GLU A 3 -7.70 21.50 -9.39
C GLU A 3 -8.56 20.93 -10.54
N VAL A 4 -8.01 20.00 -11.32
CA VAL A 4 -8.74 19.32 -12.40
C VAL A 4 -9.88 18.48 -11.83
N ARG A 5 -9.63 17.72 -10.75
CA ARG A 5 -10.67 16.95 -10.07
C ARG A 5 -11.80 17.87 -9.60
N SER A 6 -11.49 19.02 -9.00
CA SER A 6 -12.50 19.96 -8.50
C SER A 6 -13.32 20.61 -9.61
N LYS A 7 -12.78 20.74 -10.82
CA LYS A 7 -13.53 21.21 -11.99
C LYS A 7 -14.47 20.15 -12.57
N LEU A 8 -14.15 18.86 -12.39
CA LEU A 8 -14.87 17.75 -13.03
C LEU A 8 -15.85 17.03 -12.09
N LEU A 9 -15.59 17.04 -10.78
CA LEU A 9 -16.37 16.30 -9.79
C LEU A 9 -16.89 17.27 -8.71
N PRO A 10 -18.19 17.18 -8.35
CA PRO A 10 -18.75 18.01 -7.30
C PRO A 10 -18.08 17.72 -5.94
N PRO A 11 -18.03 18.73 -5.04
CA PRO A 11 -17.61 18.50 -3.66
C PRO A 11 -18.63 17.62 -2.93
N ALA A 12 -18.18 16.93 -1.90
CA ALA A 12 -19.03 16.13 -1.02
C ALA A 12 -18.71 16.47 0.45
N ASP A 13 -19.73 16.59 1.29
CA ASP A 13 -19.60 17.13 2.66
C ASP A 13 -18.65 16.33 3.57
N ARG A 14 -18.46 15.04 3.27
CA ARG A 14 -17.59 14.14 4.03
C ARG A 14 -16.23 13.90 3.36
N VAL A 15 -15.91 14.67 2.32
CA VAL A 15 -14.68 14.51 1.54
C VAL A 15 -13.93 15.84 1.49
N SER A 16 -12.82 15.90 2.22
CA SER A 16 -11.84 16.97 2.13
C SER A 16 -10.71 16.56 1.19
N VAL A 17 -10.12 17.53 0.49
CA VAL A 17 -9.03 17.27 -0.46
C VAL A 17 -7.80 18.06 -0.04
N CYS A 18 -6.66 17.36 0.06
CA CYS A 18 -5.38 17.96 0.38
C CYS A 18 -4.50 18.03 -0.88
N ALA A 19 -4.16 19.24 -1.34
CA ALA A 19 -3.42 19.46 -2.58
C ALA A 19 -1.91 19.53 -2.36
N GLN A 20 -1.32 18.43 -1.91
CA GLN A 20 0.11 18.36 -1.61
C GLN A 20 0.69 16.97 -1.88
N SER A 21 2.01 16.84 -1.70
CA SER A 21 2.69 15.54 -1.75
C SER A 21 2.29 14.67 -0.56
N ALA A 22 2.15 13.35 -0.77
CA ALA A 22 1.98 12.41 0.33
C ALA A 22 3.20 12.38 1.28
N LEU A 23 4.38 12.78 0.78
CA LEU A 23 5.63 12.91 1.54
C LEU A 23 5.72 14.22 2.33
N ASP A 24 4.82 15.17 2.09
CA ASP A 24 4.64 16.31 2.97
C ASP A 24 3.66 15.91 4.07
N TYR A 25 4.18 15.47 5.21
CA TYR A 25 3.38 14.88 6.30
C TYR A 25 2.42 15.87 6.99
N SER A 26 2.41 17.16 6.63
CA SER A 26 1.44 18.13 7.18
C SER A 26 -0.02 17.80 6.85
N TRP A 27 -0.28 16.91 5.87
CA TRP A 27 -1.64 16.43 5.58
C TRP A 27 -2.21 15.65 6.77
N MET A 28 -1.35 15.01 7.57
CA MET A 28 -1.75 14.23 8.73
C MET A 28 -2.38 15.12 9.81
N ASP A 29 -2.00 16.39 9.88
CA ASP A 29 -2.50 17.35 10.86
C ASP A 29 -3.96 17.75 10.58
N GLN A 30 -4.45 17.47 9.36
CA GLN A 30 -5.84 17.71 8.95
C GLN A 30 -6.75 16.51 9.26
N ALA A 31 -6.19 15.35 9.64
CA ALA A 31 -6.95 14.15 9.93
C ALA A 31 -7.43 14.15 11.39
N ASP A 32 -8.75 14.15 11.60
CA ASP A 32 -9.34 13.96 12.92
C ASP A 32 -9.18 12.49 13.37
N ALA A 33 -8.27 12.25 14.31
CA ALA A 33 -7.97 10.93 14.84
C ALA A 33 -8.83 10.52 16.05
N THR A 34 -9.77 11.36 16.50
CA THR A 34 -10.54 11.12 17.74
C THR A 34 -11.37 9.84 17.73
N LYS A 35 -11.79 9.37 16.54
CA LYS A 35 -12.55 8.13 16.35
C LYS A 35 -11.73 7.01 15.68
N GLY A 36 -10.40 7.13 15.73
CA GLY A 36 -9.46 6.26 15.02
C GLY A 36 -9.31 6.66 13.55
N VAL A 37 -8.20 6.23 12.95
CA VAL A 37 -7.83 6.52 11.56
C VAL A 37 -7.59 5.23 10.80
N PHE A 38 -8.11 5.15 9.59
CA PHE A 38 -7.80 4.10 8.64
C PHE A 38 -7.23 4.73 7.36
N ILE A 39 -5.98 4.40 7.05
CA ILE A 39 -5.23 4.97 5.92
C ILE A 39 -5.16 3.93 4.81
N THR A 40 -5.44 4.34 3.58
CA THR A 40 -5.26 3.49 2.40
C THR A 40 -4.24 4.13 1.46
N ALA A 41 -3.22 3.36 1.08
CA ALA A 41 -2.23 3.75 0.08
C ALA A 41 -2.26 2.75 -1.08
N GLU A 42 -3.36 2.76 -1.84
CA GLU A 42 -3.51 1.95 -3.05
C GLU A 42 -2.71 2.56 -4.21
N GLY A 43 -1.87 1.76 -4.87
CA GLY A 43 -1.16 2.18 -6.07
C GLY A 43 -0.12 3.27 -5.83
N LEU A 44 0.33 3.47 -4.57
CA LEU A 44 1.16 4.61 -4.20
C LEU A 44 2.58 4.18 -3.80
N LEU A 45 2.72 3.40 -2.73
CA LEU A 45 4.03 3.15 -2.11
C LEU A 45 5.03 2.53 -3.07
N MET A 46 4.55 1.67 -3.99
CA MET A 46 5.40 1.01 -4.98
C MET A 46 6.22 1.97 -5.85
N TYR A 47 5.79 3.23 -6.01
CA TYR A 47 6.45 4.25 -6.84
C TYR A 47 7.41 5.16 -6.07
N LEU A 48 7.36 5.14 -4.73
CA LEU A 48 8.24 5.93 -3.87
C LEU A 48 9.55 5.18 -3.64
N GLN A 49 10.64 5.89 -3.31
CA GLN A 49 11.86 5.21 -2.90
C GLN A 49 11.59 4.38 -1.63
N PRO A 50 12.34 3.28 -1.40
CA PRO A 50 12.12 2.43 -0.24
C PRO A 50 12.13 3.17 1.10
N GLU A 51 13.07 4.09 1.28
CA GLU A 51 13.20 4.94 2.46
C GLU A 51 12.02 5.89 2.64
N GLU A 52 11.46 6.42 1.54
CA GLU A 52 10.28 7.29 1.56
C GLU A 52 9.03 6.49 1.92
N SER A 53 8.88 5.29 1.36
CA SER A 53 7.76 4.39 1.67
C SER A 53 7.76 3.95 3.13
N LEU A 54 8.92 3.50 3.63
CA LEU A 54 9.09 3.08 5.02
C LEU A 54 8.96 4.28 5.97
N GLY A 55 9.48 5.45 5.58
CA GLY A 55 9.35 6.70 6.33
C GLY A 55 7.88 7.14 6.47
N LEU A 56 7.10 7.06 5.38
CA LEU A 56 5.68 7.36 5.42
C LEU A 56 4.91 6.38 6.31
N ILE A 57 5.20 5.08 6.23
CA ILE A 57 4.61 4.07 7.14
C ILE A 57 4.95 4.39 8.60
N ALA A 58 6.21 4.72 8.90
CA ALA A 58 6.66 5.03 10.24
C ALA A 58 6.00 6.30 10.81
N GLU A 59 5.86 7.36 10.00
CA GLU A 59 5.18 8.58 10.44
C GLU A 59 3.68 8.36 10.64
N CYS A 60 3.03 7.54 9.81
CA CYS A 60 1.66 7.10 10.05
C CYS A 60 1.52 6.36 11.40
N ALA A 61 2.39 5.39 11.66
CA ALA A 61 2.36 4.61 12.91
C ALA A 61 2.58 5.50 14.15
N LYS A 62 3.45 6.50 14.04
CA LYS A 62 3.74 7.46 15.11
C LYS A 62 2.61 8.45 15.37
N ARG A 63 1.97 9.00 14.33
CA ARG A 63 0.94 10.05 14.48
C ARG A 63 -0.45 9.50 14.73
N PHE A 64 -0.71 8.26 14.36
CA PHE A 64 -2.02 7.63 14.54
C PHE A 64 -1.96 6.36 15.41
N PRO A 65 -1.58 6.47 16.70
CA PRO A 65 -1.69 5.35 17.64
C PRO A 65 -3.09 4.73 17.63
N GLY A 66 -3.17 3.40 17.66
CA GLY A 66 -4.42 2.64 17.50
C GLY A 66 -5.09 2.73 16.11
N GLY A 67 -4.49 3.44 15.16
CA GLY A 67 -4.91 3.50 13.76
C GLY A 67 -4.52 2.27 12.96
N ARG A 68 -4.91 2.26 11.68
CA ARG A 68 -4.54 1.18 10.74
C ARG A 68 -4.16 1.75 9.39
N MET A 69 -3.30 1.02 8.67
CA MET A 69 -2.92 1.36 7.30
C MET A 69 -2.97 0.14 6.38
N MET A 70 -3.57 0.29 5.21
CA MET A 70 -3.61 -0.72 4.16
C MET A 70 -2.84 -0.22 2.93
N PHE A 71 -1.99 -1.07 2.37
CA PHE A 71 -1.32 -0.79 1.10
C PHE A 71 -1.12 -2.07 0.29
N ASP A 72 -0.92 -1.91 -1.02
CA ASP A 72 -0.61 -2.99 -1.93
C ASP A 72 0.88 -2.98 -2.32
N SER A 73 1.40 -4.16 -2.62
CA SER A 73 2.76 -4.34 -3.14
C SER A 73 2.75 -5.28 -4.34
N PRO A 74 3.49 -4.95 -5.42
CA PRO A 74 3.66 -5.86 -6.54
C PRO A 74 4.49 -7.08 -6.10
N PRO A 75 4.49 -8.18 -6.86
CA PRO A 75 5.27 -9.37 -6.51
C PRO A 75 6.77 -9.08 -6.39
N ALA A 76 7.35 -9.38 -5.22
CA ALA A 76 8.73 -9.06 -4.87
C ALA A 76 9.78 -9.77 -5.75
N LEU A 77 9.48 -10.94 -6.31
CA LEU A 77 10.40 -11.65 -7.22
C LEU A 77 10.75 -10.79 -8.44
N PHE A 78 9.82 -9.95 -8.88
CA PHE A 78 10.03 -9.06 -10.02
C PHE A 78 10.55 -7.68 -9.61
N ALA A 79 10.86 -7.42 -8.33
CA ALA A 79 11.34 -6.13 -7.82
C ALA A 79 12.43 -5.50 -8.71
N ARG A 80 13.45 -6.29 -9.09
CA ARG A 80 14.58 -5.82 -9.90
C ARG A 80 14.21 -5.55 -11.37
N LEU A 81 13.23 -6.28 -11.90
CA LEU A 81 12.73 -6.11 -13.27
C LEU A 81 11.78 -4.91 -13.35
N VAL A 82 10.87 -4.80 -12.38
CA VAL A 82 9.86 -3.75 -12.29
C VAL A 82 10.47 -2.43 -11.84
N GLY A 83 11.49 -2.45 -10.98
CA GLY A 83 12.26 -1.25 -10.58
C GLY A 83 13.01 -0.57 -11.74
N ARG A 84 13.13 -1.21 -12.91
CA ARG A 84 13.69 -0.62 -14.14
C ARG A 84 12.62 -0.22 -15.16
N GLY A 85 11.35 -0.47 -14.85
CA GLY A 85 10.21 -0.33 -15.74
C GLY A 85 10.23 -1.36 -16.87
N MET A 86 9.08 -2.00 -17.12
CA MET A 86 8.94 -3.08 -18.09
C MET A 86 7.94 -2.73 -19.19
N ARG A 87 8.25 -3.00 -20.45
CA ARG A 87 7.25 -2.87 -21.53
C ARG A 87 6.32 -4.06 -21.50
N THR A 88 5.04 -3.83 -21.21
CA THR A 88 4.01 -4.88 -21.28
C THR A 88 3.24 -4.86 -22.61
N SER A 89 3.34 -3.76 -23.37
CA SER A 89 2.81 -3.68 -24.73
C SER A 89 3.64 -2.72 -25.60
N LEU A 90 3.29 -2.65 -26.90
CA LEU A 90 3.90 -1.69 -27.83
C LEU A 90 3.75 -0.24 -27.35
N ARG A 91 2.66 0.10 -26.67
CA ARG A 91 2.32 1.48 -26.28
C ARG A 91 2.49 1.78 -24.79
N TYR A 92 2.75 0.77 -23.96
CA TYR A 92 2.78 0.94 -22.51
C TYR A 92 4.05 0.33 -21.90
N ARG A 93 4.75 1.19 -21.15
CA ARG A 93 5.84 0.80 -20.27
C ARG A 93 5.37 1.03 -18.84
N VAL A 94 5.36 -0.04 -18.07
CA VAL A 94 5.10 -0.01 -16.64
C VAL A 94 6.14 0.91 -16.00
N PRO A 95 5.72 1.86 -15.15
CA PRO A 95 6.66 2.76 -14.49
C PRO A 95 7.61 1.95 -13.59
N PRO A 96 8.82 2.47 -13.30
CA PRO A 96 9.67 1.93 -12.27
C PRO A 96 8.93 1.82 -10.94
N MET A 97 8.94 0.64 -10.32
CA MET A 97 8.42 0.45 -8.95
C MET A 97 9.58 0.02 -8.03
N PRO A 98 10.31 0.98 -7.44
CA PRO A 98 11.49 0.68 -6.63
C PRO A 98 11.16 0.06 -5.26
N PHE A 99 9.94 0.25 -4.74
CA PHE A 99 9.51 -0.32 -3.47
C PHE A 99 8.56 -1.51 -3.66
N THR A 100 8.86 -2.60 -2.97
CA THR A 100 8.01 -3.80 -2.92
C THR A 100 8.40 -4.64 -1.71
N LEU A 101 7.39 -5.22 -1.07
CA LEU A 101 7.54 -6.20 -0.01
C LEU A 101 6.72 -7.45 -0.36
N SER A 102 7.34 -8.63 -0.20
CA SER A 102 6.58 -9.88 -0.10
C SER A 102 5.80 -9.90 1.22
N ALA A 103 4.77 -10.75 1.34
CA ALA A 103 4.02 -10.88 2.59
C ALA A 103 4.92 -11.20 3.80
N SER A 104 5.88 -12.12 3.63
CA SER A 104 6.90 -12.43 4.65
C SER A 104 7.89 -11.30 4.94
N GLN A 105 8.17 -10.40 3.99
CA GLN A 105 8.97 -9.20 4.25
C GLN A 105 8.15 -8.15 4.99
N ALA A 106 6.89 -7.94 4.58
CA ALA A 106 5.96 -7.04 5.24
C ALA A 106 5.69 -7.46 6.70
N ALA A 107 5.60 -8.77 6.97
CA ALA A 107 5.43 -9.30 8.33
C ALA A 107 6.53 -8.84 9.30
N ARG A 108 7.75 -8.57 8.81
CA ARG A 108 8.87 -8.08 9.64
C ARG A 108 8.80 -6.60 9.97
N LEU A 109 7.83 -5.86 9.41
CA LEU A 109 7.66 -4.44 9.75
C LEU A 109 7.31 -4.23 11.23
N VAL A 110 6.70 -5.23 11.88
CA VAL A 110 6.46 -5.23 13.34
C VAL A 110 7.77 -5.16 14.14
N ASP A 111 8.86 -5.69 13.60
CA ASP A 111 10.17 -5.73 14.26
C ASP A 111 11.01 -4.49 13.96
N THR A 112 10.76 -3.83 12.82
CA THR A 112 11.64 -2.76 12.30
C THR A 112 11.08 -1.35 12.44
N ILE A 113 9.76 -1.18 12.52
CA ILE A 113 9.11 0.12 12.63
C ILE A 113 8.41 0.24 13.98
N PRO A 114 8.93 1.09 14.89
CA PRO A 114 8.27 1.38 16.16
C PRO A 114 6.83 1.90 15.93
N GLY A 115 5.90 1.41 16.74
CA GLY A 115 4.49 1.77 16.63
C GLY A 115 3.67 0.84 15.74
N ILE A 116 4.28 -0.08 14.98
CA ILE A 116 3.52 -1.18 14.36
C ILE A 116 3.33 -2.29 15.39
N ARG A 117 2.06 -2.61 15.68
CA ARG A 117 1.66 -3.64 16.63
C ARG A 117 1.43 -4.99 15.96
N GLN A 118 0.77 -4.98 14.80
CA GLN A 118 0.46 -6.19 14.03
C GLN A 118 0.55 -5.93 12.53
N VAL A 119 0.84 -7.00 11.78
CA VAL A 119 0.85 -7.01 10.33
C VAL A 119 0.02 -8.19 9.85
N HIS A 120 -0.90 -7.94 8.93
CA HIS A 120 -1.72 -8.96 8.30
C HIS A 120 -1.52 -8.92 6.79
N ASP A 121 -1.34 -10.10 6.20
CA ASP A 121 -1.50 -10.28 4.76
C ASP A 121 -2.97 -10.59 4.47
N VAL A 122 -3.60 -9.72 3.70
CA VAL A 122 -5.04 -9.73 3.45
C VAL A 122 -5.33 -10.58 2.22
N GLU A 123 -6.28 -11.50 2.36
CA GLU A 123 -6.71 -12.35 1.26
C GLU A 123 -7.22 -11.51 0.09
N SER A 124 -6.89 -11.94 -1.13
CA SER A 124 -7.37 -11.24 -2.32
C SER A 124 -8.87 -11.46 -2.48
N PRO A 125 -9.64 -10.46 -2.92
CA PRO A 125 -11.07 -10.64 -3.15
C PRO A 125 -11.33 -11.74 -4.19
N ALA A 126 -12.41 -12.49 -3.97
CA ALA A 126 -12.77 -13.58 -4.85
C ALA A 126 -13.04 -13.08 -6.29
N THR A 127 -12.44 -13.75 -7.27
CA THR A 127 -12.72 -13.53 -8.68
C THR A 127 -13.97 -14.32 -9.12
N ARG A 128 -14.44 -14.08 -10.34
CA ARG A 128 -15.54 -14.88 -10.93
C ARG A 128 -15.18 -16.34 -11.21
N SER A 129 -13.88 -16.71 -11.16
CA SER A 129 -13.40 -18.07 -11.46
C SER A 129 -13.13 -18.87 -10.19
N ARG A 130 -13.85 -19.98 -10.01
CA ARG A 130 -13.66 -20.90 -8.87
C ARG A 130 -12.29 -21.55 -8.86
N VAL A 131 -11.75 -21.89 -10.04
CA VAL A 131 -10.42 -22.49 -10.18
C VAL A 131 -9.34 -21.50 -9.79
N LEU A 132 -9.42 -20.26 -10.29
CA LEU A 132 -8.47 -19.20 -9.93
C LEU A 132 -8.51 -18.92 -8.42
N ASN A 133 -9.70 -18.85 -7.83
CA ASN A 133 -9.86 -18.64 -6.38
C ASN A 133 -9.27 -19.80 -5.56
N ALA A 134 -9.34 -21.04 -6.04
CA ALA A 134 -8.70 -22.17 -5.36
C ALA A 134 -7.17 -22.09 -5.42
N ILE A 135 -6.62 -21.74 -6.57
CA ILE A 135 -5.17 -21.55 -6.77
C ILE A 135 -4.66 -20.41 -5.88
N MET A 136 -5.32 -19.24 -5.91
CA MET A 136 -4.90 -18.07 -5.13
C MET A 136 -4.94 -18.33 -3.62
N ARG A 137 -6.01 -18.95 -3.10
CA ARG A 137 -6.10 -19.33 -1.69
C ARG A 137 -5.03 -20.34 -1.29
N THR A 138 -4.71 -21.28 -2.16
CA THR A 138 -3.64 -22.25 -1.90
C THR A 138 -2.30 -21.56 -1.88
N ALA A 139 -2.03 -20.66 -2.83
CA ALA A 139 -0.79 -19.88 -2.89
C ALA A 139 -0.61 -18.99 -1.65
N GLN A 140 -1.67 -18.35 -1.14
CA GLN A 140 -1.61 -17.51 0.07
C GLN A 140 -1.35 -18.31 1.36
N ARG A 141 -1.63 -19.62 1.38
CA ARG A 141 -1.38 -20.48 2.56
C ARG A 141 0.09 -20.85 2.74
N PHE A 142 0.89 -20.81 1.68
CA PHE A 142 2.28 -21.25 1.74
C PHE A 142 3.21 -20.07 1.51
N SER A 143 4.03 -19.77 2.50
CA SER A 143 5.02 -18.67 2.46
C SER A 143 6.03 -18.78 1.30
N LEU A 144 6.22 -19.98 0.75
CA LEU A 144 7.04 -20.22 -0.44
C LEU A 144 6.56 -19.40 -1.65
N PHE A 145 5.27 -19.09 -1.74
CA PHE A 145 4.71 -18.32 -2.86
C PHE A 145 4.66 -16.80 -2.61
N ASP A 146 5.07 -16.32 -1.43
CA ASP A 146 5.05 -14.88 -1.10
C ASP A 146 5.81 -14.01 -2.12
N PRO A 147 6.96 -14.43 -2.69
CA PRO A 147 7.67 -13.59 -3.65
C PRO A 147 6.97 -13.45 -5.01
N VAL A 148 6.11 -14.41 -5.40
CA VAL A 148 5.54 -14.48 -6.75
C VAL A 148 4.14 -13.92 -6.88
N ARG A 149 3.52 -13.56 -5.76
CA ARG A 149 2.18 -12.96 -5.71
C ARG A 149 2.23 -11.50 -5.26
N PRO A 150 1.26 -10.67 -5.68
CA PRO A 150 1.03 -9.38 -5.04
C PRO A 150 0.65 -9.59 -3.56
N ALA A 151 0.97 -8.61 -2.73
CA ALA A 151 0.61 -8.60 -1.32
C ALA A 151 -0.31 -7.42 -1.03
N MET A 152 -1.35 -7.67 -0.23
CA MET A 152 -2.20 -6.63 0.37
C MET A 152 -1.87 -6.62 1.85
N THR A 153 -1.21 -5.59 2.34
CA THR A 153 -0.72 -5.54 3.72
C THR A 153 -1.56 -4.58 4.55
N LEU A 154 -2.11 -5.10 5.64
CA LEU A 154 -2.75 -4.32 6.70
C LEU A 154 -1.81 -4.22 7.89
N LEU A 155 -1.54 -2.99 8.31
CA LEU A 155 -0.80 -2.65 9.52
C LEU A 155 -1.78 -2.20 10.59
N GLU A 156 -1.60 -2.68 11.82
CA GLU A 156 -2.24 -2.12 13.01
C GLU A 156 -1.20 -1.36 13.82
N PHE A 157 -1.53 -0.12 14.17
CA PHE A 157 -0.67 0.75 14.97
C PHE A 157 -0.95 0.55 16.47
N GLY A 158 0.11 0.65 17.27
CA GLY A 158 0.10 0.46 18.72
C GLY A 158 -0.40 1.65 19.50
#